data_AF-A0A8S2R7Z8-F1
#
_entry.id   AF-A0A8S2R7Z8-F1
#
_cell.length_a   1.000
_cell.length_b   1.000
_cell.length_c   1.000
_cell.angle_alpha   90.00
_cell.angle_beta   90.00
_cell.angle_gamma   90.00
#
_symmetry.space_group_name_H-M   'P 1'
#
loop_
_entity.id
_entity.type
_entity.pdbx_description
1 polymer ?
#
loop_
_entity_poly.entity_id
_entity_poly.type
_entity_poly.pdbx_seq_one_letter_code
_entity_poly.pdbx_strand_id
1 'polypeptide(L)' 'MPLISSYLARLFFLPTYGYTQLLSYIGIRKSYDRIDNTVFIGILPTLALQKYLIEQEKIDAVVSMNEDYELT' A
#
# COMPACT_ATOMS: atom_id res chain seq x y z
N MET A 1 -21.44 -6.74 -8.48
CA MET A 1 -21.33 -5.26 -8.67
C MET A 1 -21.16 -4.96 -10.15
N PRO A 2 -21.79 -3.92 -10.72
CA PRO A 2 -21.70 -3.67 -12.16
C PRO A 2 -20.27 -3.27 -12.53
N LEU A 3 -19.69 -3.92 -13.56
CA LEU A 3 -18.30 -3.73 -14.03
C LEU A 3 -17.92 -2.26 -14.24
N ILE A 4 -18.85 -1.42 -14.69
CA ILE A 4 -18.66 0.03 -14.92
C ILE A 4 -18.24 0.76 -13.64
N SER A 5 -18.73 0.32 -12.48
CA SER A 5 -18.35 0.89 -11.17
C SER A 5 -16.88 0.60 -10.82
N SER A 6 -16.35 -0.56 -11.21
CA SER A 6 -14.98 -0.95 -10.88
C SER A 6 -13.94 -0.17 -11.71
N TYR A 7 -14.20 0.06 -13.00
CA TYR A 7 -13.31 0.86 -13.85
C TYR A 7 -13.25 2.33 -13.42
N LEU A 8 -14.39 2.92 -13.05
CA LEU A 8 -14.42 4.29 -12.54
C LEU A 8 -13.71 4.39 -11.19
N ALA A 9 -13.91 3.42 -10.29
CA ALA A 9 -13.19 3.37 -9.01
C ALA A 9 -11.67 3.35 -9.23
N ARG A 10 -11.17 2.52 -10.16
CA ARG A 10 -9.75 2.49 -10.54
C ARG A 10 -9.25 3.82 -11.10
N LEU A 11 -10.02 4.45 -11.98
CA LEU A 11 -9.66 5.73 -12.60
C LEU A 11 -9.45 6.84 -11.56
N PHE A 12 -10.28 6.88 -10.51
CA PHE A 12 -10.13 7.84 -9.43
C PHE A 12 -9.11 7.42 -8.36
N PHE A 13 -8.90 6.12 -8.16
CA PHE A 13 -7.97 5.57 -7.18
C PHE A 13 -6.50 5.71 -7.60
N LEU A 14 -6.16 5.31 -8.83
CA LEU A 14 -4.77 5.22 -9.31
C LEU A 14 -4.00 6.56 -9.23
N PRO A 15 -4.59 7.73 -9.58
CA PRO A 15 -3.90 9.01 -9.44
C PRO A 15 -3.52 9.32 -8.00
N THR A 16 -4.46 9.08 -7.07
CA THR A 16 -4.23 9.30 -5.63
C THR A 16 -3.15 8.37 -5.10
N TYR A 17 -3.22 7.08 -5.45
CA TYR A 17 -2.22 6.10 -5.06
C TYR A 17 -0.82 6.48 -5.58
N GLY A 18 -0.72 6.80 -6.88
CA GLY A 18 0.53 7.25 -7.50
C GLY A 18 1.12 8.51 -6.85
N TYR A 19 0.28 9.50 -6.54
CA TYR A 19 0.70 10.70 -5.81
C TYR A 19 1.28 10.35 -4.42
N THR A 20 0.57 9.50 -3.66
CA THR A 20 1.04 9.10 -2.32
C THR A 20 2.36 8.32 -2.40
N GLN A 21 2.53 7.48 -3.41
CA GLN A 21 3.75 6.70 -3.62
C GLN A 21 4.93 7.60 -3.98
N LEU A 22 4.71 8.60 -4.84
CA LEU A 22 5.73 9.56 -5.22
C LEU A 22 6.20 10.36 -4.01
N LEU A 23 5.27 10.88 -3.20
CA LEU A 23 5.62 11.59 -1.96
C LEU A 23 6.42 10.74 -1.00
N SER A 24 6.12 9.44 -0.92
CA SER A 24 6.92 8.55 -0.08
C SER A 24 8.29 8.24 -0.65
N TYR A 25 8.40 8.12 -1.97
CA TYR A 25 9.68 7.90 -2.64
C TYR A 25 10.64 9.07 -2.44
N ILE A 26 10.14 10.31 -2.49
CA ILE A 26 10.94 11.52 -2.27
C ILE A 26 11.11 11.88 -0.78
N GLY A 27 10.63 11.03 0.14
CA GLY A 27 10.83 11.19 1.58
C GLY A 27 9.96 12.24 2.29
N ILE A 28 8.92 12.77 1.62
CA ILE A 28 8.00 13.76 2.22
C ILE A 28 7.01 13.09 3.19
N ARG A 29 6.61 11.84 2.91
CA ARG A 29 5.66 11.08 3.73
C ARG A 29 6.17 9.66 3.97
N LYS A 30 5.98 9.09 5.16
CA LYS A 30 6.27 7.67 5.40
C LYS A 30 5.20 6.78 4.75
N SER A 31 5.62 5.71 4.07
CA SER A 31 4.70 4.68 3.53
C SER A 31 4.14 3.77 4.61
N TYR A 32 4.86 3.59 5.70
CA TYR A 32 4.45 2.75 6.82
C TYR A 32 4.93 3.36 8.13
N ASP A 33 4.27 2.99 9.22
CA ASP A 33 4.70 3.28 10.56
C ASP A 33 4.51 2.05 11.46
N ARG A 34 5.26 2.02 12.54
CA ARG A 34 5.18 0.98 13.55
C ARG A 34 4.20 1.44 14.63
N ILE A 35 3.08 0.75 14.78
CA ILE A 35 2.10 1.04 15.84
C ILE A 35 2.58 0.43 17.16
N ASP A 36 3.14 -0.78 17.09
CA ASP A 36 3.63 -1.52 18.25
C ASP A 36 4.81 -2.43 17.86
N ASN A 37 5.37 -3.15 18.82
CA ASN A 37 6.50 -4.06 18.64
C ASN A 37 6.23 -5.17 17.60
N THR A 38 4.97 -5.51 17.37
CA THR A 38 4.54 -6.58 16.44
C THR A 38 3.72 -6.08 15.25
N VAL A 39 3.18 -4.86 15.32
CA VAL A 39 2.21 -4.38 14.34
C VAL A 39 2.74 -3.17 13.59
N PHE A 40 2.73 -3.30 12.27
CA PHE A 40 3.01 -2.22 11.33
C PHE A 40 1.73 -1.87 10.58
N ILE A 41 1.54 -0.58 10.31
CA ILE A 41 0.48 -0.08 9.45
C ILE A 41 1.10 0.68 8.30
N GLY A 42 0.56 0.51 7.10
CA GLY A 42 1.10 1.19 5.95
C GLY A 42 0.18 1.13 4.75
N ILE A 43 0.58 1.88 3.74
CA ILE A 43 0.04 1.74 2.39
C ILE A 43 0.61 0.50 1.71
N LEU A 44 0.03 0.14 0.58
CA LEU A 44 0.46 -1.00 -0.23
C LEU A 44 1.98 -0.91 -0.51
N PRO A 45 2.77 -1.90 -0.07
CA PRO A 45 4.22 -1.78 -0.12
C PRO A 45 4.74 -1.98 -1.54
N THR A 46 5.67 -1.13 -1.97
CA THR A 46 6.42 -1.35 -3.22
C THR A 46 7.28 -2.61 -3.11
N LEU A 47 7.69 -3.19 -4.24
CA LEU A 47 8.54 -4.40 -4.24
C LEU A 47 9.84 -4.23 -3.42
N ALA A 48 10.45 -3.05 -3.45
CA ALA A 48 11.64 -2.75 -2.65
C ALA A 48 11.31 -2.72 -1.14
N LEU A 49 10.19 -2.10 -0.77
CA LEU A 49 9.73 -2.06 0.61
C LEU A 49 9.35 -3.46 1.11
N GLN A 50 8.69 -4.28 0.29
CA GLN A 50 8.35 -5.67 0.64
C GLN A 50 9.60 -6.48 1.00
N LYS A 51 10.66 -6.39 0.20
CA LYS A 51 11.94 -7.06 0.52
C LYS A 51 12.51 -6.59 1.84
N TYR A 52 12.53 -5.28 2.08
CA TYR A 52 12.99 -4.72 3.34
C TYR A 52 12.16 -5.23 4.54
N LEU A 53 10.83 -5.23 4.41
CA LEU A 53 9.92 -5.69 5.47
C LEU A 53 10.09 -7.19 5.79
N ILE A 54 10.37 -8.01 4.78
CA ILE A 54 10.60 -9.45 4.96
C ILE A 54 12.00 -9.70 5.54
N GLU A 55 13.04 -9.10 4.96
CA GLU A 55 14.43 -9.42 5.30
C GLU A 55 14.90 -8.75 6.60
N GLN A 56 14.47 -7.51 6.84
CA GLN A 56 14.95 -6.69 7.96
C GLN A 56 13.95 -6.68 9.11
N GLU A 57 12.68 -6.39 8.82
CA GLU A 57 11.63 -6.31 9.84
C GLU A 57 11.01 -7.67 10.20
N LYS A 58 11.31 -8.72 9.42
CA LYS A 58 10.85 -10.11 9.62
C LYS A 58 9.33 -10.22 9.76
N ILE A 59 8.59 -9.54 8.88
CA ILE A 59 7.13 -9.63 8.87
C ILE A 59 6.69 -11.04 8.41
N ASP A 60 6.00 -11.76 9.30
CA ASP A 60 5.51 -13.12 9.04
C ASP A 60 4.14 -13.18 8.35
N ALA A 61 3.32 -12.14 8.52
CA ALA A 61 1.95 -12.12 8.02
C ALA A 61 1.50 -10.71 7.61
N VAL A 62 0.62 -10.65 6.61
CA VAL A 62 0.03 -9.41 6.11
C VAL A 62 -1.49 -9.54 6.08
N VAL A 63 -2.17 -8.56 6.65
CA VAL A 63 -3.62 -8.40 6.53
C VAL A 63 -3.87 -7.22 5.60
N SER A 64 -4.48 -7.48 4.45
CA SER A 64 -4.86 -6.43 3.50
C SER A 64 -6.28 -5.95 3.81
N MET A 65 -6.46 -4.64 3.82
CA MET A 65 -7.76 -3.97 3.90
C MET A 65 -8.13 -3.30 2.58
N ASN A 66 -7.48 -3.72 1.49
CA ASN A 66 -7.68 -3.15 0.17
C ASN A 66 -8.94 -3.71 -0.47
N GLU A 67 -9.59 -2.89 -1.28
CA GLU A 67 -10.66 -3.33 -2.16
C GLU A 67 -10.08 -4.11 -3.35
N ASP A 68 -10.85 -5.06 -3.90
CA ASP A 68 -10.39 -5.92 -5.01
C ASP A 68 -9.85 -5.13 -6.21
N TYR A 69 -10.41 -3.94 -6.48
CA TYR A 69 -9.98 -3.09 -7.59
C TYR A 69 -8.62 -2.42 -7.37
N GLU A 70 -8.10 -2.40 -6.14
CA GLU A 70 -6.78 -1.85 -5.77
C GLU A 70 -5.66 -2.89 -5.91
N LEU A 71 -6.02 -4.17 -5.96
CA LEU A 71 -5.11 -5.32 -5.97
C LEU A 71 -5.00 -6.03 -7.33
N THR A 72 -5.78 -5.60 -8.33
CA THR A 72 -5.89 -6.26 -9.65
C THR A 72 -5.21 -5.46 -10.75
#